data_AF-A0A811Z8D9-F1
#
_entry.id   AF-A0A811Z8D9-F1
#
_cell.length_a   1.000
_cell.length_b   1.000
_cell.length_c   1.000
_cell.angle_alpha   90.00
_cell.angle_beta   90.00
_cell.angle_gamma   90.00
#
_symmetry.space_group_name_H-M   'P 1'
#
loop_
_entity.id
_entity.type
_entity.pdbx_description
1 polymer ?
#
loop_
_entity_poly.entity_id
_entity_poly.type
_entity_poly.pdbx_seq_one_letter_code
_entity_poly.pdbx_strand_id
1 'polypeptide(L)'
;MLPDKDCHYALYDATYESKKEDLVFIFWAPESAPLKSKMIYASSKDAIKKKLTGIKHELQANCYEEVKDRCTLAEKLGGGGGSAIISLEGKPL
;
A
#
# COMPACT_ATOMS: atom_id res chain seq x y z
N MET A 1 -7.55 -1.22 11.85
CA MET A 1 -6.32 -0.74 12.50
C MET A 1 -5.27 -1.81 12.28
N LEU A 2 -4.14 -1.45 11.66
CA LEU A 2 -3.00 -2.37 11.54
C LEU A 2 -2.42 -2.63 12.95
N PRO A 3 -1.76 -3.77 13.18
CA PRO A 3 -1.13 -4.06 14.47
C PRO A 3 0.33 -3.58 14.53
N ASP A 4 0.75 -3.09 15.69
CA ASP A 4 2.07 -2.46 15.87
C ASP A 4 3.21 -3.49 15.93
N LYS A 5 2.91 -4.73 16.32
CA LYS A 5 3.91 -5.76 16.66
C LYS A 5 4.09 -6.84 15.60
N ASP A 6 3.30 -6.82 14.54
CA ASP A 6 3.27 -7.86 13.53
C ASP A 6 3.22 -7.29 12.11
N CYS A 7 3.81 -8.04 11.18
CA CYS A 7 3.77 -7.72 9.77
C CYS A 7 2.49 -8.25 9.13
N HIS A 8 1.92 -7.48 8.20
CA HIS A 8 0.72 -7.89 7.49
C HIS A 8 0.78 -7.51 6.01
N TYR A 9 0.06 -8.27 5.20
CA TYR A 9 -0.30 -7.85 3.86
C TYR A 9 -1.73 -7.33 3.89
N ALA A 10 -1.96 -6.22 3.20
CA ALA A 10 -3.29 -5.69 2.98
C ALA A 10 -3.46 -5.39 1.49
N LEU A 11 -4.69 -5.57 1.03
CA LEU A 11 -5.12 -5.08 -0.26
C LEU A 11 -6.01 -3.88 -0.02
N TYR A 12 -5.68 -2.78 -0.67
CA TYR A 12 -6.42 -1.55 -0.58
C TYR A 12 -6.96 -1.21 -1.96
N ASP A 13 -8.27 -1.10 -2.06
CA ASP A 13 -8.93 -0.66 -3.28
C ASP A 13 -8.97 0.87 -3.27
N ALA A 14 -8.10 1.49 -4.08
CA ALA A 14 -8.02 2.93 -4.16
C ALA A 14 -8.92 3.43 -5.27
N THR A 15 -10.03 4.06 -4.89
CA THR A 15 -10.88 4.81 -5.82
C THR A 15 -10.38 6.25 -5.95
N TYR A 16 -9.96 6.64 -7.14
CA TYR A 16 -9.46 7.99 -7.44
C TYR A 16 -10.09 8.55 -8.71
N GLU A 17 -10.43 9.84 -8.71
CA GLU A 17 -11.38 10.43 -9.66
C GLU A 17 -12.73 9.65 -9.67
N SER A 18 -13.83 10.21 -10.18
CA SER A 18 -15.16 9.59 -9.98
C SER A 18 -15.37 8.16 -10.54
N LYS A 19 -14.38 7.53 -11.20
CA LYS A 19 -14.53 6.21 -11.86
C LYS A 19 -13.25 5.36 -12.01
N LYS A 20 -12.10 5.68 -11.40
CA LYS A 20 -10.93 4.79 -11.49
C LYS A 20 -10.70 4.07 -10.16
N GLU A 21 -10.52 2.78 -10.26
CA GLU A 21 -10.32 1.85 -9.15
C GLU A 21 -9.02 1.09 -9.46
N ASP A 22 -8.03 1.22 -8.59
CA ASP A 22 -6.80 0.41 -8.67
C ASP A 22 -6.51 -0.26 -7.34
N LEU A 23 -6.19 -1.55 -7.44
CA LEU A 23 -5.78 -2.38 -6.32
C LEU A 23 -4.33 -2.08 -5.97
N VAL A 24 -4.12 -1.60 -4.75
CA VAL A 24 -2.82 -1.35 -4.14
C VAL A 24 -2.51 -2.46 -3.16
N PHE A 25 -1.36 -3.11 -3.35
CA PHE A 25 -0.84 -4.05 -2.39
C PHE A 25 0.00 -3.33 -1.35
N ILE A 26 -0.44 -3.39 -0.10
CA ILE A 26 0.23 -2.76 1.03
C ILE A 26 0.96 -3.85 1.81
N PHE A 27 2.28 -3.70 1.91
CA PHE A 27 3.11 -4.47 2.80
C PHE A 27 3.39 -3.66 4.07
N TRP A 28 2.78 -4.07 5.18
CA TRP A 28 2.94 -3.48 6.49
C TRP A 28 4.03 -4.20 7.27
N ALA A 29 5.12 -3.49 7.58
CA ALA A 29 6.27 -4.02 8.31
C ALA A 29 6.75 -3.01 9.36
N PRO A 30 6.05 -2.90 10.51
CA PRO A 30 6.34 -1.87 11.50
C PRO A 30 7.73 -2.02 12.11
N GLU A 31 8.41 -0.94 12.47
CA GLU A 31 9.73 -1.03 13.09
C GLU A 31 9.75 -1.88 14.37
N SER A 32 8.68 -1.81 15.17
CA SER A 32 8.47 -2.62 16.37
C SER A 32 8.31 -4.12 16.12
N ALA A 33 8.04 -4.57 14.88
CA ALA A 33 7.88 -5.99 14.58
C ALA A 33 9.22 -6.75 14.63
N PRO A 34 9.21 -8.02 15.09
CA PRO A 34 10.42 -8.83 15.17
C PRO A 34 11.05 -9.04 13.78
N LEU A 35 12.38 -8.92 13.72
CA LEU A 35 13.16 -9.05 12.48
C LEU A 35 12.86 -10.35 11.72
N LYS A 36 12.69 -11.45 12.46
CA LYS A 36 12.35 -12.76 11.87
C LYS A 36 11.01 -12.71 11.11
N SER A 37 9.98 -12.08 11.66
CA SER A 37 8.69 -11.92 10.99
C SER A 37 8.83 -11.02 9.76
N LYS A 38 9.55 -9.90 9.87
CA LYS A 38 9.83 -9.03 8.71
C LYS A 38 10.52 -9.79 7.57
N MET A 39 11.52 -10.61 7.89
CA MET A 39 12.20 -11.43 6.88
C MET A 39 11.26 -12.45 6.24
N ILE A 40 10.47 -13.19 7.02
CA ILE A 40 9.54 -14.20 6.49
C ILE A 40 8.50 -13.55 5.57
N TYR A 41 7.94 -12.41 5.97
CA TYR A 41 6.98 -11.69 5.15
C TYR A 41 7.64 -11.01 3.94
N ALA A 42 8.84 -10.44 4.07
CA ALA A 42 9.54 -9.90 2.92
C ALA A 42 9.83 -10.99 1.88
N SER A 43 10.32 -12.16 2.31
CA SER A 43 10.60 -13.29 1.43
C SER A 43 9.35 -13.91 0.80
N SER A 44 8.21 -13.86 1.48
CA SER A 44 6.94 -14.40 0.96
C SER A 44 6.17 -13.39 0.10
N LYS A 45 6.58 -12.11 0.08
CA LYS A 45 5.93 -11.03 -0.68
C LYS A 45 5.80 -11.37 -2.16
N ASP A 46 6.90 -11.80 -2.79
CA ASP A 46 6.94 -12.09 -4.22
C ASP A 46 6.04 -13.27 -4.61
N ALA A 47 5.94 -14.28 -3.75
CA ALA A 47 5.06 -15.42 -3.97
C ALA A 47 3.58 -15.01 -3.96
N ILE A 48 3.19 -14.14 -3.04
CA ILE A 48 1.83 -13.59 -2.94
C ILE A 48 1.53 -12.67 -4.11
N LYS A 49 2.45 -11.75 -4.43
CA LYS A 49 2.32 -10.83 -5.58
C LYS A 49 2.16 -11.60 -6.89
N LYS A 50 2.91 -12.69 -7.09
CA LYS A 50 2.80 -13.54 -8.27
C LYS A 50 1.43 -14.25 -8.37
N LYS A 51 0.79 -14.53 -7.23
CA LYS A 51 -0.55 -15.13 -7.19
C LYS A 51 -1.66 -14.11 -7.42
N LEU A 52 -1.45 -12.87 -6.98
CA LEU A 52 -2.38 -11.76 -7.17
C LEU A 52 -2.12 -11.08 -8.52
N THR A 53 -2.56 -11.73 -9.59
CA THR A 53 -2.43 -11.23 -10.96
C THR A 53 -3.27 -9.95 -11.12
N GLY A 54 -2.64 -8.82 -11.46
CA GLY A 54 -3.33 -7.55 -11.71
C GLY A 54 -3.02 -6.42 -10.72
N ILE A 55 -2.24 -6.67 -9.66
CA ILE A 55 -1.73 -5.58 -8.82
C ILE A 55 -0.71 -4.76 -9.62
N LYS A 56 -1.05 -3.49 -9.87
CA LYS A 56 -0.16 -2.53 -10.53
C LYS A 56 0.69 -1.72 -9.55
N HIS A 57 0.15 -1.49 -8.35
CA HIS A 57 0.75 -0.61 -7.35
C HIS A 57 1.14 -1.38 -6.09
N GLU A 58 2.36 -1.15 -5.61
CA GLU A 58 2.82 -1.64 -4.32
C GLU A 58 3.26 -0.50 -3.41
N LEU A 59 2.80 -0.57 -2.17
CA LEU A 59 3.15 0.32 -1.08
C LEU A 59 3.81 -0.51 0.01
N GLN A 60 4.98 -0.10 0.47
CA GLN A 60 5.59 -0.62 1.68
C GLN A 60 5.52 0.49 2.72
N ALA A 61 5.08 0.15 3.92
CA ALA A 61 5.03 1.09 5.03
C ALA A 61 5.63 0.46 6.28
N ASN A 62 6.46 1.25 6.97
CA ASN A 62 7.16 0.83 8.18
C ASN A 62 6.66 1.62 9.41
N CYS A 63 5.89 2.69 9.21
CA CYS A 63 5.23 3.44 10.27
C CYS A 63 3.76 3.78 9.94
N TYR A 64 2.93 3.99 10.95
CA TYR A 64 1.49 4.28 10.77
C TYR A 64 1.26 5.59 10.05
N GLU A 65 2.18 6.54 10.19
CA GLU A 65 2.12 7.83 9.52
C GLU A 65 2.17 7.64 8.00
N GLU A 66 3.05 6.78 7.50
CA GLU A 66 3.16 6.47 6.06
C GLU A 66 1.88 5.81 5.50
N VAL A 67 1.18 4.98 6.29
CA VAL A 67 -0.07 4.35 5.84
C VAL A 67 -1.25 5.31 5.87
N LYS A 68 -1.31 6.19 6.87
CA LYS A 68 -2.39 7.17 7.00
C LYS A 68 -2.25 8.30 5.99
N ASP A 69 -1.04 8.55 5.50
CA ASP A 69 -0.76 9.63 4.59
C ASP A 69 -1.37 9.34 3.21
N ARG A 70 -2.47 10.04 2.93
CA ARG A 70 -3.21 9.94 1.67
C ARG A 70 -2.38 10.47 0.50
N CYS A 71 -1.48 11.42 0.77
CA CYS A 71 -0.59 12.01 -0.23
C CYS A 71 0.40 10.96 -0.76
N THR A 72 1.05 10.22 0.12
CA THR A 72 1.96 9.12 -0.21
C THR A 72 1.28 8.04 -1.05
N LEU A 73 0.03 7.70 -0.70
CA LEU A 73 -0.78 6.78 -1.49
C LEU A 73 -1.12 7.35 -2.88
N ALA A 74 -1.51 8.63 -2.94
CA ALA A 74 -1.84 9.32 -4.19
C ALA A 74 -0.63 9.47 -5.11
N GLU A 75 0.56 9.74 -4.58
CA GLU A 75 1.82 9.78 -5.35
C GLU A 75 2.15 8.40 -5.93
N LYS A 76 1.96 7.34 -5.14
CA LYS A 76 2.15 5.95 -5.60
C LYS A 76 1.15 5.52 -6.67
N LEU A 77 -0.06 6.07 -6.64
CA LEU A 77 -1.08 5.86 -7.67
C LEU A 77 -0.83 6.71 -8.93
N GLY A 78 -0.35 7.95 -8.77
CA GLY A 78 -0.05 8.87 -9.87
C GLY A 78 1.31 8.66 -10.56
N GLY A 79 2.15 7.78 -10.00
CA GLY A 79 3.56 7.62 -10.38
C GLY A 79 3.81 6.84 -11.67
N GLY A 80 3.82 7.56 -12.80
CA GLY A 80 4.38 7.10 -14.08
C GLY A 80 4.16 8.06 -15.25
N GLY A 81 3.17 8.95 -15.17
CA GLY A 81 2.87 9.87 -16.26
C GLY A 81 1.98 11.04 -15.83
N GLY A 82 2.58 12.07 -15.20
CA GLY A 82 2.10 13.45 -15.15
C GLY A 82 0.68 13.76 -14.64
N SER A 83 -0.10 12.77 -14.22
CA SER A 83 -1.49 12.95 -13.77
C SER A 83 -1.51 13.07 -12.26
N ALA A 84 -1.60 14.30 -11.76
CA ALA A 84 -1.83 14.55 -10.35
C ALA A 84 -3.19 13.99 -9.95
N ILE A 85 -3.21 13.02 -9.03
CA ILE A 85 -4.45 12.60 -8.38
C ILE A 85 -4.94 13.80 -7.58
N ILE A 86 -6.15 14.28 -7.86
CA ILE A 86 -6.77 15.44 -7.19
C ILE A 86 -7.72 15.04 -6.07
N SER A 87 -8.18 13.78 -6.05
CA SER A 87 -9.14 13.28 -5.06
C SER A 87 -8.97 11.77 -4.88
N LEU A 88 -8.96 11.35 -3.62
CA LEU A 88 -8.87 9.95 -3.20
C LEU A 88 -10.07 9.64 -2.28
N GLU A 89 -10.81 8.57 -2.58
CA GLU A 89 -12.04 8.17 -1.86
C GLU A 89 -13.09 9.31 -1.77
N GLY A 90 -13.21 10.13 -2.82
CA GLY A 90 -14.15 11.25 -2.86
C GLY A 90 -13.79 12.43 -1.95
N LYS A 91 -12.62 12.41 -1.28
CA LYS A 91 -12.08 13.54 -0.52
C LYS A 91 -10.93 14.19 -1.30
N PRO A 92 -10.82 15.53 -1.29
CA PRO A 92 -9.63 16.19 -1.80
C PRO A 92 -8.41 15.77 -0.98
N LEU A 93 -7.27 15.65 -1.66
CA LEU A 93 -5.97 15.36 -1.05
C LEU A 93 -5.44 16.54 -0.23
#